data_AF-A0A918Q2A0-F1
#
_entry.id   AF-A0A918Q2A0-F1
#
_cell.length_a   1.000
_cell.length_b   1.000
_cell.length_c   1.000
_cell.angle_alpha   90.00
_cell.angle_beta   90.00
_cell.angle_gamma   90.00
#
_symmetry.space_group_name_H-M   'P 1'
#
loop_
_entity.id
_entity.type
_entity.pdbx_description
1 polymer ?
#
loop_
_entity_poly.entity_id
_entity_poly.type
_entity_poly.pdbx_seq_one_letter_code
_entity_poly.pdbx_strand_id
1 'polypeptide(L)' 'MAQKIKEHIAIKMQALDPDSIRQIQQLGKPSSLIEGIDYTINDQGFFVFSAWYLLRQGKCCGNGCTNCPYQNLKKV' A
#
# COMPACT_ATOMS: atom_id res chain seq x y z
N MET A 1 -19.17 5.95 0.63
CA MET A 1 -18.40 5.49 -0.57
C MET A 1 -16.95 5.13 -0.25
N ALA A 2 -16.23 5.91 0.56
CA ALA A 2 -14.84 5.61 0.95
C ALA A 2 -14.66 4.27 1.70
N GLN A 3 -15.67 3.83 2.49
CA GLN A 3 -15.57 2.61 3.28
C GLN A 3 -15.42 1.34 2.43
N LYS A 4 -16.22 1.19 1.36
CA LYS A 4 -16.14 0.04 0.44
C LYS A 4 -14.79 -0.07 -0.27
N ILE A 5 -14.15 1.08 -0.54
CA ILE A 5 -12.82 1.12 -1.16
C ILE A 5 -11.76 0.61 -0.19
N LYS A 6 -11.82 1.05 1.07
CA LYS A 6 -10.90 0.58 2.12
C LYS A 6 -11.03 -0.91 2.36
N GLU A 7 -12.26 -1.43 2.40
CA GLU A 7 -12.53 -2.87 2.52
C GLU A 7 -11.93 -3.66 1.34
N HIS A 8 -12.14 -3.18 0.11
CA HIS A 8 -11.59 -3.83 -1.08
C HIS A 8 -10.05 -3.81 -1.10
N ILE A 9 -9.43 -2.71 -0.66
CA ILE A 9 -7.98 -2.60 -0.52
C ILE A 9 -7.47 -3.57 0.54
N ALA A 10 -8.13 -3.63 1.71
CA ALA A 10 -7.74 -4.55 2.77
C ALA A 10 -7.77 -6.01 2.31
N ILE A 11 -8.80 -6.42 1.58
CA ILE A 11 -8.91 -7.77 1.00
C ILE A 11 -7.73 -8.03 0.05
N LYS A 12 -7.40 -7.10 -0.84
CA LYS A 12 -6.26 -7.23 -1.75
C LYS A 12 -4.91 -7.32 -1.02
N MET A 13 -4.73 -6.59 0.07
CA MET A 13 -3.48 -6.62 0.85
C MET A 13 -3.30 -7.90 1.65
N GLN A 14 -4.38 -8.60 2.01
CA GLN A 14 -4.31 -9.87 2.76
C GLN A 14 -3.91 -11.06 1.89
N ALA A 15 -4.13 -11.00 0.58
CA ALA A 15 -3.88 -12.08 -0.37
C ALA A 15 -2.86 -11.64 -1.45
N LEU A 16 -1.68 -11.18 -1.03
CA LEU A 16 -0.63 -10.76 -1.96
C LEU A 16 0.15 -11.95 -2.52
N ASP A 17 -0.15 -12.30 -3.76
CA ASP A 17 0.60 -13.19 -4.63
C ASP A 17 1.37 -12.37 -5.71
N PRO A 18 2.36 -12.96 -6.41
CA PRO A 18 3.14 -12.25 -7.42
C PRO A 18 2.31 -11.60 -8.53
N ASP A 19 1.21 -12.22 -8.96
CA ASP A 19 0.36 -11.68 -10.03
C ASP A 19 -0.49 -10.51 -9.53
N SER A 20 -1.09 -10.60 -8.35
CA SER A 20 -1.83 -9.48 -7.76
C SER A 20 -0.93 -8.29 -7.44
N ILE A 21 0.31 -8.52 -6.97
CA ILE A 21 1.31 -7.47 -6.81
C ILE A 21 1.57 -6.77 -8.14
N ARG A 22 1.82 -7.52 -9.21
CA ARG A 22 2.09 -6.96 -10.53
C ARG A 22 0.90 -6.13 -11.03
N GLN A 23 -0.33 -6.60 -10.85
CA GLN A 23 -1.54 -5.84 -11.22
C GLN A 23 -1.66 -4.54 -10.43
N ILE A 24 -1.37 -4.55 -9.13
CA ILE A 24 -1.44 -3.35 -8.29
C ILE A 24 -0.35 -2.34 -8.69
N GLN A 25 0.84 -2.82 -9.03
CA GLN A 25 1.94 -1.97 -9.51
C GLN A 25 1.63 -1.32 -10.86
N GLN A 26 0.89 -2.02 -11.74
CA GLN A 26 0.41 -1.45 -13.02
C GLN A 26 -0.59 -0.30 -12.84
N LEU A 27 -1.25 -0.17 -11.67
CA LEU A 27 -2.09 1.00 -11.38
C LEU A 27 -1.29 2.30 -11.27
N GLY A 28 0.03 2.20 -11.05
CA GLY A 28 0.94 3.34 -10.93
C GLY A 28 0.63 4.27 -9.76
N LYS A 29 1.38 5.38 -9.70
CA LYS A 29 1.19 6.43 -8.70
C LYS A 29 -0.15 7.14 -8.91
N PRO A 30 -0.97 7.36 -7.86
CA PRO A 30 -2.21 8.10 -8.02
C PRO A 30 -1.95 9.57 -8.36
N SER A 31 -2.85 10.17 -9.12
CA SER A 31 -2.84 11.60 -9.45
C SER A 31 -3.14 12.50 -8.24
N SER A 32 -3.84 11.98 -7.24
CA SER A 32 -4.13 12.66 -5.97
C SER A 32 -4.03 11.67 -4.80
N LEU A 33 -3.44 12.11 -3.69
CA LEU A 33 -3.29 11.30 -2.48
C LEU A 33 -4.51 11.45 -1.59
N ILE A 34 -5.07 10.34 -1.14
CA ILE A 34 -6.26 10.32 -0.29
C ILE A 34 -5.87 9.94 1.14
N GLU A 35 -6.19 10.81 2.10
CA GLU A 35 -5.99 10.54 3.52
C GLU A 35 -6.84 9.33 3.99
N GLY A 36 -6.22 8.45 4.77
CA GLY A 36 -6.77 7.18 5.21
C GLY A 36 -6.77 6.08 4.16
N ILE A 37 -6.24 6.32 2.96
CA ILE A 37 -5.98 5.30 1.92
C ILE A 37 -4.50 5.27 1.56
N ASP A 38 -3.96 6.39 1.06
CA ASP A 38 -2.57 6.46 0.62
C ASP A 38 -1.62 6.87 1.75
N TYR A 39 -2.11 7.66 2.71
CA TYR A 39 -1.37 8.11 3.88
C TYR A 39 -2.28 8.43 5.06
N THR A 40 -1.70 8.56 6.25
CA THR A 40 -2.32 9.21 7.42
C THR A 40 -1.37 10.26 7.98
N ILE A 41 -1.88 11.22 8.75
CA ILE A 41 -1.05 12.17 9.49
C ILE A 41 -0.92 11.66 10.93
N ASN A 42 0.30 11.54 11.44
CA ASN A 42 0.53 11.15 12.83
C ASN A 42 0.39 12.35 13.78
N ASP A 43 0.44 12.11 15.09
CA ASP A 43 0.30 13.16 16.12
C ASP A 43 1.39 14.26 16.03
N GLN A 44 2.50 13.97 15.36
CA GLN A 44 3.59 14.93 15.12
C GLN A 44 3.41 15.74 13.83
N GLY A 45 2.32 15.53 13.08
CA GLY A 45 2.05 16.22 11.81
C GLY A 45 2.80 15.63 10.61
N PHE A 46 3.42 14.46 10.75
CA PHE A 46 4.14 13.81 9.65
C PHE A 46 3.23 12.89 8.84
N PHE A 47 3.45 12.87 7.53
CA PHE A 47 2.82 11.93 6.60
C PHE A 47 3.37 10.52 6.80
N VAL A 48 2.47 9.58 7.08
CA VAL A 48 2.76 8.16 7.19
C VAL A 48 2.08 7.44 6.03
N PHE A 49 2.87 7.05 5.03
CA PHE A 49 2.34 6.35 3.86
C PHE A 49 1.84 4.94 4.20
N SER A 50 0.74 4.53 3.58
CA SER A 50 0.17 3.20 3.75
C SER A 50 0.93 2.16 2.92
N ALA A 51 0.78 0.89 3.29
CA ALA A 51 1.31 -0.23 2.52
C ALA A 51 0.77 -0.25 1.08
N TRP A 52 -0.50 0.16 0.89
CA TRP A 52 -1.13 0.27 -0.43
C TRP A 52 -0.40 1.26 -1.34
N TYR A 53 -0.10 2.46 -0.83
CA TYR A 53 0.63 3.47 -1.60
C TYR A 53 2.05 3.00 -1.96
N LEU A 54 2.74 2.40 -0.99
CA LEU A 54 4.10 1.88 -1.19
C LEU A 54 4.12 0.72 -2.19
N LEU A 55 3.10 -0.14 -2.20
CA LEU A 55 3.01 -1.26 -3.13
C LEU A 55 2.84 -0.78 -4.57
N ARG A 56 1.96 0.20 -4.79
CA ARG A 56 1.73 0.82 -6.11
C ARG A 56 2.99 1.49 -6.69
N GLN A 57 3.94 1.86 -5.83
CA GLN A 57 5.21 2.45 -6.25
C GLN A 57 6.15 1.44 -6.95
N GLY A 58 5.90 0.14 -6.81
CA GLY A 58 6.54 -0.89 -7.64
C GLY A 58 7.88 -1.43 -7.15
N LYS A 59 8.47 -0.87 -6.09
CA LYS A 59 9.82 -1.26 -5.64
C LYS A 59 9.95 -1.26 -4.12
N CYS A 60 10.51 -2.34 -3.59
CA CYS A 60 10.99 -2.38 -2.21
C CYS A 60 12.33 -1.62 -2.12
N CYS A 61 12.45 -0.67 -1.19
CA CYS A 61 13.70 0.09 -0.98
C CYS A 61 14.70 -0.63 -0.06
N GLY A 62 14.30 -1.69 0.66
CA GLY A 62 15.17 -2.42 1.58
C GLY A 62 15.31 -1.80 2.97
N ASN A 63 14.65 -0.68 3.28
CA ASN A 63 14.82 0.05 4.54
C ASN A 63 14.03 -0.53 5.73
N GLY A 64 13.30 -1.64 5.55
CA GLY A 64 12.57 -2.30 6.65
C GLY A 64 11.47 -1.43 7.30
N CYS A 65 10.77 -0.61 6.52
CA CYS A 65 9.73 0.29 7.06
C CYS A 65 8.55 -0.48 7.70
N THR A 66 7.90 0.14 8.69
CA THR A 66 6.76 -0.46 9.43
C THR A 66 5.58 -0.82 8.53
N ASN A 67 5.31 -0.02 7.50
CA ASN A 67 4.22 -0.26 6.53
C ASN A 67 4.71 -0.96 5.26
N CYS A 68 5.82 -1.71 5.32
CA CYS A 68 6.37 -2.38 4.15
C CYS A 68 5.38 -3.42 3.62
N PRO A 69 4.86 -3.28 2.37
CA PRO A 69 3.95 -4.29 1.81
C PRO A 69 4.64 -5.61 1.50
N TYR A 70 5.99 -5.64 1.54
CA TYR A 70 6.80 -6.80 1.19
C TYR A 70 7.26 -7.63 2.39
N GLN A 71 7.05 -7.16 3.64
CA GLN A 71 7.57 -7.82 4.85
C GLN A 71 7.00 -9.23 5.06
N ASN A 72 5.74 -9.45 4.72
CA ASN A 72 5.03 -10.72 4.93
C ASN A 72 4.80 -11.50 3.64
N LEU A 73 5.42 -11.09 2.52
CA LEU A 73 5.33 -11.85 1.29
C LEU A 73 6.10 -13.15 1.46
N LYS A 74 5.39 -14.27 1.39
CA LYS A 74 6.03 -15.58 1.31
C LYS A 74 6.82 -15.59 0.00
N LYS A 75 8.15 -15.69 0.10
CA LYS A 75 9.00 -16.00 -1.04
C LYS A 75 8.56 -17.39 -1.52
N VAL A 76 7.95 -17.45 -2.69
CA VAL A 76 7.73 -18.70 -3.43
C VAL A 76 9.10 -19.23 -3.85
#